data_AF-A0A2E8B5B7-F1
#
_entry.id   AF-A0A2E8B5B7-F1
#
_cell.length_a   1.000
_cell.length_b   1.000
_cell.length_c   1.000
_cell.angle_alpha   90.00
_cell.angle_beta   90.00
_cell.angle_gamma   90.00
#
_symmetry.space_group_name_H-M   'P 1'
#
loop_
_entity.id
_entity.type
_entity.pdbx_description
1 polymer ?
#
loop_
_entity_poly.entity_id
_entity_poly.type
_entity_poly.pdbx_seq_one_letter_code
_entity_poly.pdbx_strand_id
1 'polypeptide(L)'
;MSRKKKQESNPAGLVIVLVGWLVFLSTLLATSFIWLGWLISELLYARHPRVPDESDILLDIEEEHEFSENLERTQAIEARLEQIDSEGQQLRRRKDGLFHAGSALGARLNAEIAELLEERSDCQAICHELLQLPAERIRQWSAPLGRLLGFRWAISTYFSCLAYGVMLAPSSAVALQGVVLRNLGEYLPALSFPLYGAMALSSIVAVCAGGAAYLFYNRYFYSYYAAQFEGR
;
A
#
# COMPACT_ATOMS: atom_id res chain seq x y z
N MET A 1 15.64 28.31 -59.98
CA MET A 1 14.30 27.96 -59.46
C MET A 1 14.46 26.97 -58.32
N SER A 2 14.26 27.43 -57.07
CA SER A 2 14.33 26.62 -55.85
C SER A 2 13.06 25.78 -55.72
N ARG A 3 13.17 24.46 -55.90
CA ARG A 3 12.09 23.52 -55.57
C ARG A 3 12.12 23.30 -54.05
N LYS A 4 11.36 24.10 -53.30
CA LYS A 4 10.92 23.75 -51.95
C LYS A 4 10.14 22.44 -52.05
N LYS A 5 10.76 21.33 -51.63
CA LYS A 5 10.08 20.05 -51.43
C LYS A 5 9.00 20.28 -50.37
N LYS A 6 7.74 20.24 -50.78
CA LYS A 6 6.58 20.30 -49.89
C LYS A 6 6.71 19.11 -48.94
N GLN A 7 6.94 19.41 -47.67
CA GLN A 7 7.00 18.43 -46.59
C GLN A 7 5.57 17.87 -46.44
N GLU A 8 5.28 16.79 -47.16
CA GLU A 8 4.11 15.96 -46.87
C GLU A 8 4.22 15.55 -45.41
N SER A 9 3.22 15.91 -44.61
CA SER A 9 3.13 15.55 -43.21
C SER A 9 3.05 14.03 -43.11
N ASN A 10 4.20 13.37 -43.01
CA ASN A 10 4.30 11.92 -42.90
C ASN A 10 3.91 11.53 -41.47
N PRO A 11 2.71 10.96 -41.24
CA PRO A 11 2.25 10.63 -39.89
C PRO A 11 3.18 9.62 -39.22
N ALA A 12 3.82 8.73 -39.98
CA ALA A 12 4.79 7.77 -39.45
C ALA A 12 6.06 8.47 -38.92
N GLY A 13 6.50 9.57 -39.56
CA GLY A 13 7.63 10.37 -39.08
C GLY A 13 7.31 11.06 -37.75
N LEU A 14 6.09 11.58 -37.61
CA LEU A 14 5.62 12.23 -36.39
C LEU A 14 5.48 11.23 -35.24
N VAL A 15 4.97 10.02 -35.50
CA VAL A 15 4.90 8.93 -34.50
C VAL A 15 6.29 8.54 -33.99
N ILE A 16 7.29 8.41 -34.86
CA ILE A 16 8.65 8.04 -34.46
C ILE A 16 9.29 9.12 -33.57
N VAL A 17 9.04 10.41 -33.88
CA VAL A 17 9.50 11.54 -33.07
C VAL A 17 8.84 11.55 -31.70
N LEU A 18 7.52 11.32 -31.65
CA LEU A 18 6.78 11.23 -30.39
C LEU A 18 7.29 10.09 -29.50
N VAL A 19 7.58 8.92 -30.08
CA VAL A 19 8.13 7.78 -29.34
C VAL A 19 9.51 8.10 -28.75
N GLY A 20 10.39 8.77 -29.50
CA GLY A 20 11.70 9.18 -28.98
C GLY A 20 11.62 10.15 -27.81
N TRP A 21 10.75 11.15 -27.93
CA TRP A 21 10.48 12.08 -26.83
C TRP A 21 9.88 11.39 -25.62
N LEU A 22 8.96 10.45 -25.83
CA LEU A 22 8.34 9.66 -24.77
C LEU A 22 9.37 8.79 -24.03
N VAL A 23 10.27 8.13 -24.76
CA VAL A 23 11.37 7.35 -24.17
C VAL A 23 12.32 8.24 -23.38
N PHE A 24 12.67 9.41 -23.91
CA PHE A 24 13.56 10.34 -23.20
C PHE A 24 12.92 10.90 -21.93
N LEU A 25 11.69 11.39 -22.02
CA LEU A 25 10.94 11.91 -20.87
C LEU A 25 10.72 10.82 -19.83
N SER A 26 10.33 9.61 -20.24
CA SER A 26 10.13 8.49 -19.30
C SER A 26 11.43 8.08 -18.62
N THR A 27 12.57 8.11 -19.33
CA THR A 27 13.90 7.85 -18.76
C THR A 27 14.25 8.89 -17.70
N LEU A 28 14.04 10.18 -18.00
CA LEU A 28 14.27 11.27 -17.05
C LEU A 28 13.37 11.16 -15.82
N LEU A 29 12.07 10.94 -16.04
CA LEU A 29 11.07 10.77 -14.98
C LEU A 29 11.40 9.57 -14.10
N ALA A 30 11.68 8.41 -14.70
CA ALA A 30 12.03 7.19 -13.98
C ALA A 30 13.31 7.35 -13.17
N THR A 31 14.37 7.90 -13.78
CA THR A 31 15.64 8.15 -13.08
C THR A 31 15.43 9.12 -11.92
N SER A 32 14.72 10.23 -12.15
CA SER A 32 14.41 11.21 -11.10
C SER A 32 13.58 10.60 -9.98
N PHE A 33 12.57 9.80 -10.32
CA PHE A 33 11.72 9.12 -9.35
C PHE A 33 12.49 8.12 -8.50
N ILE A 34 13.40 7.34 -9.09
CA ILE A 34 14.25 6.38 -8.36
C ILE A 34 15.12 7.12 -7.35
N TRP A 35 15.82 8.19 -7.76
CA TRP A 35 16.73 8.93 -6.89
C TRP A 35 16.02 9.76 -5.83
N LEU A 36 15.01 10.55 -6.21
CA LEU A 36 14.21 11.34 -5.27
C LEU A 36 13.44 10.44 -4.32
N GLY A 37 12.83 9.37 -4.83
CA GLY A 37 12.09 8.41 -4.04
C GLY A 37 12.99 7.69 -3.04
N TRP A 38 14.20 7.29 -3.44
CA TRP A 38 15.19 6.73 -2.53
C TRP A 38 15.59 7.72 -1.43
N LEU A 39 15.92 8.96 -1.81
CA LEU A 39 16.33 10.00 -0.85
C LEU A 39 15.23 10.29 0.19
N ILE A 40 13.99 10.48 -0.27
CA ILE A 40 12.84 10.70 0.61
C ILE A 40 12.63 9.48 1.52
N SER A 41 12.74 8.27 0.98
CA SER A 41 12.56 7.04 1.75
C SER A 41 13.64 6.88 2.82
N GLU A 42 14.91 7.19 2.52
CA GLU A 42 15.97 7.16 3.53
C GLU A 42 15.80 8.23 4.60
N LEU A 43 15.38 9.45 4.24
CA LEU A 43 15.13 10.51 5.21
C LEU A 43 13.97 10.17 6.16
N LEU A 44 12.92 9.54 5.63
CA LEU A 44 11.80 9.06 6.44
C LEU A 44 12.23 7.88 7.32
N TYR A 45 12.97 6.93 6.77
CA TYR A 45 13.40 5.74 7.49
C TYR A 45 14.48 6.01 8.53
N ALA A 46 15.28 7.07 8.37
CA ALA A 46 16.24 7.53 9.39
C ALA A 46 15.56 7.95 10.70
N ARG A 47 14.25 8.22 10.69
CA ARG A 47 13.47 8.61 11.87
C ARG A 47 12.73 7.46 12.55
N HIS A 48 12.77 6.25 11.97
CA HIS A 48 12.08 5.07 12.51
C HIS A 48 13.06 3.94 12.87
N PRO A 49 12.78 3.14 13.91
CA PRO A 49 13.60 2.00 14.26
C PRO A 49 13.60 0.95 13.13
N ARG A 50 14.78 0.37 12.87
CA ARG A 50 15.01 -0.57 11.74
C ARG A 50 14.32 -1.92 11.92
N VAL A 51 14.02 -2.28 13.16
CA VAL A 51 13.29 -3.47 13.59
C VAL A 51 12.32 -2.97 14.66
N PRO A 52 11.01 -3.20 14.50
CA PRO A 52 10.02 -2.81 15.48
C PRO A 52 10.13 -3.81 16.63
N ASP A 53 9.98 -3.32 17.86
CA ASP A 53 9.82 -4.25 18.96
C ASP A 53 8.44 -4.92 18.83
N GLU A 54 8.30 -6.16 19.29
CA GLU A 54 7.01 -6.85 19.22
C GLU A 54 5.93 -6.12 20.02
N SER A 55 6.34 -5.44 21.11
CA SER A 55 5.49 -4.57 21.92
C SER A 55 4.97 -3.33 21.18
N ASP A 56 5.67 -2.87 20.14
CA ASP A 56 5.23 -1.71 19.34
C ASP A 56 4.19 -2.11 18.27
N ILE A 57 4.03 -3.40 18.03
CA ILE A 57 3.13 -3.95 17.01
C ILE A 57 1.89 -4.56 17.66
N LEU A 58 2.07 -5.35 18.72
CA LEU A 58 0.99 -6.03 19.40
C LEU A 58 0.19 -5.05 20.28
N LEU A 59 -0.90 -5.55 20.86
CA LEU A 59 -1.62 -4.81 21.90
C LEU A 59 -0.69 -4.64 23.11
N ASP A 60 -0.66 -3.43 23.64
CA ASP A 60 -0.01 -3.17 24.92
C ASP A 60 -0.82 -3.80 26.06
N ILE A 61 -0.22 -3.93 27.25
CA ILE A 61 -0.86 -4.52 28.44
C ILE A 61 -2.15 -3.78 28.78
N GLU A 62 -2.18 -2.46 28.63
CA GLU A 62 -3.39 -1.64 28.85
C GLU A 62 -4.49 -1.95 27.82
N GLU A 63 -4.12 -2.11 26.55
CA GLU A 63 -5.04 -2.38 25.44
C GLU A 63 -5.59 -3.82 25.51
N GLU A 64 -4.75 -4.78 25.93
CA GLU A 64 -5.16 -6.16 26.17
C GLU A 64 -6.10 -6.25 27.38
N HIS A 65 -5.85 -5.45 28.43
CA HIS A 65 -6.76 -5.36 29.56
C HIS A 65 -8.11 -4.76 29.15
N GLU A 66 -8.11 -3.64 28.41
CA GLU A 66 -9.33 -3.01 27.88
C GLU A 66 -10.11 -3.97 26.97
N PHE A 67 -9.43 -4.72 26.12
CA PHE A 67 -10.05 -5.75 25.28
C PHE A 67 -10.72 -6.83 26.14
N SER A 68 -10.02 -7.36 27.14
CA SER A 68 -10.56 -8.39 28.04
C SER A 68 -11.78 -7.89 28.83
N GLU A 69 -11.73 -6.66 29.33
CA GLU A 69 -12.80 -6.05 30.11
C GLU A 69 -14.06 -5.85 29.24
N ASN A 70 -13.91 -5.33 28.02
CA ASN A 70 -15.03 -5.16 27.10
C ASN A 70 -15.64 -6.50 26.65
N LEU A 71 -14.81 -7.53 26.50
CA LEU A 71 -15.27 -8.87 26.17
C LEU A 71 -16.06 -9.51 27.32
N GLU A 72 -15.57 -9.37 28.55
CA GLU A 72 -16.29 -9.80 29.77
C GLU A 72 -17.62 -9.04 29.94
N ARG A 73 -17.61 -7.71 29.75
CA ARG A 73 -18.83 -6.88 29.77
C ARG A 73 -19.84 -7.33 28.72
N THR A 74 -19.39 -7.62 27.51
CA THR A 74 -20.26 -8.13 26.42
C THR A 74 -20.93 -9.44 26.83
N GLN A 75 -20.20 -10.37 27.44
CA GLN A 75 -20.75 -11.65 27.93
C GLN A 75 -21.75 -11.43 29.08
N ALA A 76 -21.45 -10.50 30.00
CA ALA A 76 -22.36 -10.16 31.09
C ALA A 76 -23.67 -9.54 30.57
N ILE A 77 -23.59 -8.69 29.54
CA ILE A 77 -24.77 -8.10 28.87
C ILE A 77 -25.58 -9.21 28.18
N GLU A 78 -24.94 -10.12 27.46
CA GLU A 78 -25.63 -11.24 26.82
C GLU A 78 -26.35 -12.13 27.83
N ALA A 79 -25.69 -12.47 28.94
CA ALA A 79 -26.32 -13.22 30.05
C ALA A 79 -27.51 -12.45 30.66
N ARG A 80 -27.41 -11.13 30.79
CA ARG A 80 -28.51 -10.30 31.31
C ARG A 80 -29.68 -10.23 30.32
N LEU A 81 -29.41 -10.13 29.02
CA LEU A 81 -30.45 -10.16 27.98
C LEU A 81 -31.19 -11.50 27.98
N GLU A 82 -30.49 -12.62 28.14
CA GLU A 82 -31.11 -13.95 28.30
C GLU A 82 -31.98 -14.02 29.56
N GLN A 83 -31.51 -13.44 30.67
CA GLN A 83 -32.28 -13.37 31.91
C GLN A 83 -33.56 -12.54 31.72
N ILE A 84 -33.48 -11.37 31.08
CA ILE A 84 -34.65 -10.53 30.75
C ILE A 84 -35.65 -11.31 29.89
N ASP A 85 -35.15 -12.09 28.93
CA ASP A 85 -36.00 -12.95 28.11
C ASP A 85 -36.74 -14.00 28.94
N SER A 86 -36.08 -14.58 29.95
CA SER A 86 -36.71 -15.50 30.91
C SER A 86 -37.74 -14.81 31.81
N GLU A 87 -37.43 -13.62 32.34
CA GLU A 87 -38.33 -12.79 33.17
C GLU A 87 -39.58 -12.36 32.40
N GLY A 88 -39.43 -12.12 31.09
CA GLY A 88 -40.51 -11.68 30.21
C GLY A 88 -41.29 -12.80 29.51
N GLN A 89 -41.01 -14.09 29.76
CA GLN A 89 -41.68 -15.20 29.06
C GLN A 89 -43.21 -15.18 29.18
N GLN A 90 -43.74 -14.68 30.29
CA GLN A 90 -45.18 -14.59 30.55
C GLN A 90 -45.82 -13.33 29.93
N LEU A 91 -45.02 -12.40 29.43
CA LEU A 91 -45.48 -11.15 28.83
C LEU A 91 -45.81 -11.34 27.36
N ARG A 92 -46.91 -10.73 26.91
CA ARG A 92 -47.27 -10.70 25.50
C ARG A 92 -46.20 -9.92 24.70
N ARG A 93 -45.65 -10.52 23.65
CA ARG A 93 -44.70 -9.88 22.72
C ARG A 93 -45.41 -9.22 21.53
N ARG A 94 -44.78 -8.18 20.98
CA ARG A 94 -45.16 -7.55 19.70
C ARG A 94 -44.52 -8.29 18.54
N LYS A 95 -44.93 -7.94 17.30
CA LYS A 95 -44.34 -8.48 16.07
C LYS A 95 -42.85 -8.15 15.93
N ASP A 96 -42.41 -7.08 16.57
CA ASP A 96 -41.04 -6.57 16.53
C ASP A 96 -40.12 -7.28 17.54
N GLY A 97 -40.61 -8.31 18.25
CA GLY A 97 -39.86 -9.07 19.26
C GLY A 97 -39.87 -8.50 20.67
N LEU A 98 -40.13 -7.20 20.83
CA LEU A 98 -40.21 -6.49 22.12
C LEU A 98 -41.49 -6.80 22.92
N PHE A 99 -41.45 -6.58 24.23
CA PHE A 99 -42.61 -6.77 25.11
C PHE A 99 -43.70 -5.71 24.86
N HIS A 100 -44.95 -6.05 25.13
CA HIS A 100 -46.06 -5.10 25.03
C HIS A 100 -45.96 -4.06 26.15
N ALA A 101 -45.81 -2.76 25.81
CA ALA A 101 -45.68 -1.66 26.78
C ALA A 101 -46.97 -1.33 27.56
N GLY A 102 -47.99 -2.19 27.49
CA GLY A 102 -49.21 -2.03 28.30
C GLY A 102 -49.00 -2.48 29.75
N SER A 103 -47.92 -3.20 30.02
CA SER A 103 -47.46 -3.61 31.35
C SER A 103 -46.29 -2.72 31.78
N ALA A 104 -46.31 -2.24 33.02
CA ALA A 104 -45.20 -1.48 33.60
C ALA A 104 -43.88 -2.28 33.59
N LEU A 105 -43.97 -3.61 33.79
CA LEU A 105 -42.84 -4.53 33.69
C LEU A 105 -42.33 -4.60 32.24
N GLY A 106 -43.23 -4.73 31.26
CA GLY A 106 -42.86 -4.77 29.84
C GLY A 106 -42.23 -3.47 29.35
N ALA A 107 -42.69 -2.32 29.82
CA ALA A 107 -42.08 -1.02 29.51
C ALA A 107 -40.66 -0.90 30.11
N ARG A 108 -40.48 -1.33 31.37
CA ARG A 108 -39.16 -1.33 32.04
C ARG A 108 -38.16 -2.25 31.34
N LEU A 109 -38.56 -3.50 31.07
CA LEU A 109 -37.68 -4.47 30.39
C LEU A 109 -37.29 -4.01 28.99
N ASN A 110 -38.21 -3.38 28.25
CA ASN A 110 -37.87 -2.82 26.93
C ASN A 110 -36.87 -1.66 27.01
N ALA A 111 -36.95 -0.82 28.05
CA ALA A 111 -35.98 0.26 28.26
C ALA A 111 -34.60 -0.31 28.60
N GLU A 112 -34.55 -1.31 29.49
CA GLU A 112 -33.32 -2.02 29.84
C GLU A 112 -32.71 -2.77 28.65
N ILE A 113 -33.52 -3.41 27.80
CA ILE A 113 -33.06 -4.02 26.55
C ILE A 113 -32.43 -2.97 25.63
N ALA A 114 -33.05 -1.80 25.48
CA ALA A 114 -32.52 -0.76 24.60
C ALA A 114 -31.15 -0.27 25.09
N GLU A 115 -31.02 -0.01 26.39
CA GLU A 115 -29.76 0.41 27.02
C GLU A 115 -28.67 -0.65 26.89
N LEU A 116 -28.99 -1.92 27.19
CA LEU A 116 -28.05 -3.04 27.07
C LEU A 116 -27.62 -3.31 25.62
N LEU A 117 -28.51 -3.13 24.65
CA LEU A 117 -28.16 -3.29 23.24
C LEU A 117 -27.24 -2.18 22.74
N GLU A 118 -27.44 -0.95 23.21
CA GLU A 118 -26.54 0.18 22.93
C GLU A 118 -25.16 -0.08 23.55
N GLU A 119 -25.10 -0.41 24.83
CA GLU A 119 -23.84 -0.72 25.54
C GLU A 119 -23.10 -1.91 24.90
N ARG A 120 -23.82 -2.97 24.50
CA ARG A 120 -23.23 -4.09 23.76
C ARG A 120 -22.61 -3.65 22.45
N SER A 121 -23.30 -2.77 21.71
CA SER A 121 -22.80 -2.27 20.43
C SER A 121 -21.53 -1.43 20.61
N ASP A 122 -21.46 -0.63 21.67
CA ASP A 122 -20.28 0.17 22.01
C ASP A 122 -19.10 -0.73 22.41
N CYS A 123 -19.30 -1.71 23.30
CA CYS A 123 -18.27 -2.68 23.67
C CYS A 123 -17.76 -3.47 22.45
N GLN A 124 -18.66 -3.90 21.57
CA GLN A 124 -18.27 -4.59 20.33
C GLN A 124 -17.48 -3.69 19.38
N ALA A 125 -17.83 -2.41 19.30
CA ALA A 125 -17.08 -1.43 18.49
C ALA A 125 -15.65 -1.26 19.03
N ILE A 126 -15.49 -1.12 20.35
CA ILE A 126 -14.16 -1.01 21.00
C ILE A 126 -13.34 -2.28 20.75
N CYS A 127 -13.92 -3.46 20.97
CA CYS A 127 -13.24 -4.74 20.68
C CYS A 127 -12.80 -4.83 19.22
N HIS A 128 -13.64 -4.37 18.29
CA HIS A 128 -13.31 -4.39 16.87
C HIS A 128 -12.18 -3.42 16.51
N GLU A 129 -12.19 -2.22 17.09
CA GLU A 129 -11.12 -1.23 16.93
C GLU A 129 -9.79 -1.75 17.44
N LEU A 130 -9.76 -2.31 18.66
CA LEU A 130 -8.56 -2.88 19.27
C LEU A 130 -7.98 -4.03 18.41
N LEU A 131 -8.83 -4.89 17.85
CA LEU A 131 -8.37 -5.97 16.95
C LEU A 131 -7.77 -5.46 15.62
N GLN A 132 -8.10 -4.24 15.20
CA GLN A 132 -7.53 -3.64 13.99
C GLN A 132 -6.18 -2.96 14.22
N LEU A 133 -5.92 -2.45 15.44
CA LEU A 133 -4.71 -1.69 15.76
C LEU A 133 -3.40 -2.40 15.36
N PRO A 134 -3.19 -3.70 15.63
CA PRO A 134 -1.94 -4.35 15.26
C PRO A 134 -1.72 -4.41 13.74
N ALA A 135 -2.78 -4.67 12.98
CA ALA A 135 -2.71 -4.69 11.52
C ALA A 135 -2.39 -3.29 10.96
N GLU A 136 -2.92 -2.24 11.57
CA GLU A 136 -2.59 -0.86 11.21
C GLU A 136 -1.14 -0.50 11.54
N ARG A 137 -0.66 -0.83 12.74
CA ARG A 137 0.73 -0.60 13.17
C ARG A 137 1.72 -1.29 12.23
N ILE A 138 1.45 -2.55 11.86
CA ILE A 138 2.26 -3.29 10.88
C ILE A 138 2.26 -2.61 9.53
N ARG A 139 1.09 -2.17 9.05
CA ARG A 139 1.00 -1.48 7.75
C ARG A 139 1.77 -0.17 7.76
N GLN A 140 1.67 0.61 8.84
CA GLN A 140 2.40 1.87 9.00
C GLN A 140 3.91 1.66 9.04
N TRP A 141 4.38 0.57 9.65
CA TRP A 141 5.80 0.24 9.73
C TRP A 141 6.35 -0.42 8.44
N SER A 142 5.65 -1.40 7.89
CA SER A 142 6.09 -2.19 6.73
C SER A 142 6.03 -1.42 5.41
N ALA A 143 5.08 -0.50 5.24
CA ALA A 143 4.96 0.30 4.02
C ALA A 143 6.21 1.15 3.70
N PRO A 144 6.77 1.97 4.62
CA PRO A 144 7.98 2.74 4.35
C PRO A 144 9.20 1.85 4.16
N LEU A 145 9.32 0.74 4.91
CA LEU A 145 10.42 -0.21 4.77
C LEU A 145 10.39 -0.91 3.41
N GLY A 146 9.21 -1.39 3.00
CA GLY A 146 8.99 -1.99 1.69
C GLY A 146 9.33 -1.03 0.55
N ARG A 147 8.96 0.25 0.68
CA ARG A 147 9.36 1.29 -0.30
C ARG A 147 10.87 1.45 -0.35
N LEU A 148 11.53 1.56 0.80
CA LEU A 148 12.98 1.70 0.87
C LEU A 148 13.70 0.52 0.19
N LEU A 149 13.31 -0.71 0.50
CA LEU A 149 13.86 -1.90 -0.14
C LEU A 149 13.58 -1.92 -1.65
N GLY A 150 12.38 -1.52 -2.07
CA GLY A 150 12.02 -1.36 -3.48
C GLY A 150 12.96 -0.38 -4.20
N PHE A 151 13.24 0.78 -3.60
CA PHE A 151 14.17 1.76 -4.17
C PHE A 151 15.62 1.28 -4.17
N ARG A 152 16.08 0.56 -3.15
CA ARG A 152 17.42 -0.05 -3.14
C ARG A 152 17.60 -1.07 -4.26
N TRP A 153 16.58 -1.90 -4.50
CA TRP A 153 16.54 -2.80 -5.65
C TRP A 153 16.54 -2.02 -6.97
N ALA A 154 15.73 -0.97 -7.10
CA ALA A 154 15.71 -0.13 -8.29
C ALA A 154 17.09 0.47 -8.59
N ILE A 155 17.80 1.01 -7.59
CA ILE A 155 19.15 1.57 -7.75
C ILE A 155 20.16 0.49 -8.15
N SER A 156 20.17 -0.64 -7.44
CA SER A 156 21.08 -1.76 -7.74
C SER A 156 20.89 -2.28 -9.16
N THR A 157 19.63 -2.47 -9.57
CA THR A 157 19.25 -2.89 -10.91
C THR A 157 19.62 -1.82 -11.94
N TYR A 158 19.41 -0.54 -11.64
CA TYR A 158 19.76 0.57 -12.54
C TYR A 158 21.24 0.54 -12.88
N PHE A 159 22.13 0.51 -11.88
CA PHE A 159 23.57 0.48 -12.10
C PHE A 159 24.03 -0.80 -12.80
N SER A 160 23.48 -1.96 -12.40
CA SER A 160 23.81 -3.24 -13.02
C SER A 160 23.41 -3.27 -14.49
N CYS A 161 22.20 -2.82 -14.82
CA CYS A 161 21.72 -2.74 -16.20
C CYS A 161 22.44 -1.66 -17.02
N LEU A 162 22.83 -0.54 -16.40
CA LEU A 162 23.61 0.50 -17.06
C LEU A 162 24.99 -0.02 -17.45
N ALA A 163 25.69 -0.67 -16.51
CA ALA A 163 26.98 -1.30 -16.76
C ALA A 163 26.88 -2.35 -17.86
N TYR A 164 25.87 -3.23 -17.78
CA TYR A 164 25.55 -4.21 -18.82
C TYR A 164 25.31 -3.56 -20.19
N GLY A 165 24.48 -2.50 -20.24
CA GLY A 165 24.11 -1.81 -21.47
C GLY A 165 25.27 -1.09 -22.13
N VAL A 166 26.19 -0.51 -21.35
CA VAL A 166 27.38 0.18 -21.85
C VAL A 166 28.47 -0.80 -22.27
N MET A 167 28.73 -1.84 -21.48
CA MET A 167 29.85 -2.77 -21.72
C MET A 167 29.55 -3.79 -22.83
N LEU A 168 28.34 -4.34 -22.84
CA LEU A 168 27.98 -5.43 -23.76
C LEU A 168 27.16 -4.97 -24.96
N ALA A 169 26.70 -3.72 -24.95
CA ALA A 169 25.94 -3.10 -26.04
C ALA A 169 24.86 -4.03 -26.63
N PRO A 170 23.92 -4.56 -25.80
CA PRO A 170 22.87 -5.45 -26.28
C PRO A 170 22.02 -4.75 -27.35
N SER A 171 21.43 -5.54 -28.25
CA SER A 171 20.62 -5.03 -29.36
C SER A 171 19.50 -4.08 -28.92
N SER A 172 18.92 -4.31 -27.74
CA SER A 172 17.93 -3.44 -27.12
C SER A 172 18.48 -2.05 -26.75
N ALA A 173 19.66 -1.98 -26.13
CA ALA A 173 20.31 -0.72 -25.80
C ALA A 173 20.72 0.03 -27.07
N VAL A 174 21.23 -0.67 -28.09
CA VAL A 174 21.58 -0.07 -29.38
C VAL A 174 20.34 0.46 -30.11
N ALA A 175 19.23 -0.28 -30.10
CA ALA A 175 17.97 0.17 -30.68
C ALA A 175 17.44 1.44 -29.99
N LEU A 176 17.43 1.46 -28.66
CA LEU A 176 17.02 2.64 -27.88
C LEU A 176 17.96 3.83 -28.12
N GLN A 177 19.27 3.60 -28.21
CA GLN A 177 20.26 4.62 -28.57
C GLN A 177 19.93 5.23 -29.93
N GLY A 178 19.60 4.41 -30.93
CA GLY A 178 19.20 4.85 -32.26
C GLY A 178 17.92 5.71 -32.23
N VAL A 179 16.93 5.32 -31.42
CA VAL A 179 15.69 6.10 -31.23
C VAL A 179 15.98 7.45 -30.57
N VAL A 180 16.86 7.50 -29.57
CA VAL A 180 17.20 8.75 -28.88
C VAL A 180 18.00 9.67 -29.79
N LEU A 181 19.09 9.18 -30.42
CA LEU A 181 19.93 10.00 -31.28
C LEU A 181 19.20 10.50 -32.53
N ARG A 182 18.29 9.71 -33.10
CA ARG A 182 17.49 10.14 -34.25
C ARG A 182 16.59 11.34 -33.95
N ASN A 183 16.14 11.47 -32.71
CA ASN A 183 15.14 12.48 -32.32
C ASN A 183 15.75 13.64 -31.54
N LEU A 184 16.83 13.41 -30.81
CA LEU A 184 17.46 14.36 -29.90
C LEU A 184 18.96 14.55 -30.15
N GLY A 185 19.53 13.91 -31.17
CA GLY A 185 20.98 13.94 -31.44
C GLY A 185 21.53 15.33 -31.76
N GLU A 186 20.68 16.27 -32.21
CA GLU A 186 21.07 17.68 -32.38
C GLU A 186 21.27 18.41 -31.05
N TYR A 187 20.63 17.94 -29.98
CA TYR A 187 20.66 18.54 -28.63
C TYR A 187 21.51 17.74 -27.64
N LEU A 188 21.93 16.53 -28.00
CA LEU A 188 22.67 15.62 -27.13
C LEU A 188 24.12 15.48 -27.59
N PRO A 189 25.10 15.40 -26.66
CA PRO A 189 26.47 15.15 -27.04
C PRO A 189 26.62 13.79 -27.73
N ALA A 190 27.36 13.77 -28.83
CA ALA A 190 27.70 12.53 -29.52
C ALA A 190 28.68 11.72 -28.65
N LEU A 191 28.28 10.50 -28.29
CA LEU A 191 29.06 9.57 -27.51
C LEU A 191 29.39 8.33 -28.36
N SER A 192 30.59 7.79 -28.19
CA SER A 192 31.09 6.61 -28.92
C SER A 192 30.48 5.28 -28.46
N PHE A 193 29.73 5.29 -27.36
CA PHE A 193 29.08 4.13 -26.75
C PHE A 193 27.59 4.41 -26.50
N PRO A 194 26.73 3.36 -26.42
CA PRO A 194 25.28 3.52 -26.41
C PRO A 194 24.71 3.95 -25.05
N LEU A 195 25.22 5.06 -24.48
CA LEU A 195 24.90 5.52 -23.14
C LEU A 195 23.40 5.83 -22.98
N TYR A 196 22.80 6.60 -23.88
CA TYR A 196 21.39 7.01 -23.77
C TYR A 196 20.45 5.81 -23.86
N GLY A 197 20.75 4.86 -24.74
CA GLY A 197 20.02 3.61 -24.85
C GLY A 197 20.18 2.73 -23.60
N ALA A 198 21.38 2.66 -23.03
CA ALA A 198 21.64 1.96 -21.77
C ALA A 198 20.94 2.61 -20.57
N MET A 199 20.89 3.94 -20.51
CA MET A 199 20.14 4.70 -19.50
C MET A 199 18.63 4.47 -19.61
N ALA A 200 18.09 4.45 -20.83
CA ALA A 200 16.67 4.15 -21.06
C ALA A 200 16.32 2.72 -20.64
N LEU A 201 17.14 1.74 -21.06
CA LEU A 201 16.94 0.34 -20.70
C LEU A 201 17.03 0.13 -19.18
N SER A 202 18.07 0.66 -18.54
CA SER A 202 18.26 0.55 -17.10
C SER A 202 17.13 1.18 -16.30
N SER A 203 16.62 2.33 -16.74
CA SER A 203 15.47 2.99 -16.10
C SER A 203 14.21 2.13 -16.13
N ILE A 204 13.90 1.54 -17.29
CA ILE A 204 12.71 0.68 -17.45
C ILE A 204 12.83 -0.55 -16.54
N VAL A 205 13.97 -1.25 -16.61
CA VAL A 205 14.17 -2.47 -15.83
C VAL A 205 14.21 -2.17 -14.33
N ALA A 206 14.83 -1.05 -13.92
CA ALA A 206 14.89 -0.63 -12.52
C ALA A 206 13.52 -0.31 -11.93
N VAL A 207 12.64 0.39 -12.67
CA VAL A 207 11.27 0.67 -12.21
C VAL A 207 10.49 -0.63 -12.03
N CYS A 208 10.59 -1.56 -12.99
CA CYS A 208 9.92 -2.86 -12.90
C CYS A 208 10.44 -3.68 -11.71
N ALA A 209 11.77 -3.79 -11.56
CA ALA A 209 12.38 -4.56 -10.48
C ALA A 209 12.08 -3.95 -9.11
N GLY A 210 12.18 -2.63 -8.97
CA GLY A 210 11.85 -1.93 -7.73
C GLY A 210 10.38 -2.04 -7.35
N GLY A 211 9.47 -1.94 -8.33
CA GLY A 211 8.04 -2.15 -8.11
C GLY A 211 7.71 -3.58 -7.69
N ALA A 212 8.31 -4.58 -8.35
CA ALA A 212 8.17 -5.98 -7.96
C ALA A 212 8.72 -6.25 -6.56
N ALA A 213 9.89 -5.72 -6.23
CA ALA A 213 10.48 -5.82 -4.90
C ALA A 213 9.58 -5.18 -3.84
N TYR A 214 9.05 -3.98 -4.08
CA TYR A 214 8.10 -3.33 -3.18
C TYR A 214 6.89 -4.23 -2.87
N LEU A 215 6.25 -4.77 -3.90
CA LEU A 215 5.09 -5.65 -3.74
C LEU A 215 5.46 -6.94 -3.00
N PHE A 216 6.60 -7.53 -3.32
CA PHE A 216 7.09 -8.75 -2.67
C PHE A 216 7.34 -8.52 -1.18
N TYR A 217 8.12 -7.50 -0.82
CA TYR A 217 8.45 -7.21 0.57
C TYR A 217 7.22 -6.79 1.38
N ASN A 218 6.36 -5.94 0.82
CA ASN A 218 5.13 -5.54 1.49
C ASN A 218 4.23 -6.76 1.81
N ARG A 219 4.11 -7.70 0.86
CA ARG A 219 3.38 -8.95 1.08
C ARG A 219 4.08 -9.85 2.10
N TYR A 220 5.40 -9.99 2.00
CA TYR A 220 6.20 -10.83 2.89
C TYR A 220 6.09 -10.38 4.35
N PHE A 221 6.32 -9.10 4.63
CA PHE A 221 6.18 -8.52 5.97
C PHE A 221 4.76 -8.72 6.50
N TYR A 222 3.76 -8.37 5.70
CA TYR A 222 2.37 -8.58 6.10
C TYR A 222 2.10 -10.04 6.47
N SER A 223 2.48 -11.00 5.63
CA SER A 223 2.24 -12.42 5.90
C SER A 223 2.99 -12.96 7.12
N TYR A 224 4.22 -12.49 7.36
CA TYR A 224 5.03 -12.94 8.48
C TYR A 224 4.40 -12.52 9.82
N TYR A 225 3.98 -11.27 9.93
CA TYR A 225 3.35 -10.78 11.15
C TYR A 225 1.89 -11.22 11.27
N ALA A 226 1.12 -11.28 10.17
CA ALA A 226 -0.25 -11.82 10.17
C ALA A 226 -0.31 -13.24 10.76
N ALA A 227 0.64 -14.10 10.39
CA ALA A 227 0.72 -15.46 10.92
C ALA A 227 1.00 -15.54 12.43
N GLN A 228 1.58 -14.49 13.03
CA GLN A 228 1.77 -14.43 14.48
C GLN A 228 0.48 -14.11 15.23
N PHE A 229 -0.51 -13.48 14.57
CA PHE A 229 -1.83 -13.22 15.17
C PHE A 229 -2.73 -14.45 15.12
N GLU A 230 -2.67 -15.26 14.05
CA GLU A 230 -3.50 -16.48 13.94
C GLU A 230 -3.03 -17.63 14.86
N GLY A 231 -1.81 -17.53 15.40
CA GLY A 231 -1.23 -18.52 16.31
C GLY A 231 -1.50 -18.26 17.80
N ARG A 232 -2.20 -17.17 18.15
CA ARG A 232 -2.66 -16.84 19.50
C ARG A 232 -4.17 -16.94 19.57
#